data_AF-A0AAV2PQZ3-F1
#
_entry.id   AF-A0AAV2PQZ3-F1
#
_cell.length_a   1.000
_cell.length_b   1.000
_cell.length_c   1.000
_cell.angle_alpha   90.00
_cell.angle_beta   90.00
_cell.angle_gamma   90.00
#
_symmetry.space_group_name_H-M   'P 1'
#
loop_
_entity.id
_entity.type
_entity.pdbx_description
1 polymer ?
#
loop_
_entity_poly.entity_id
_entity_poly.type
_entity_poly.pdbx_seq_one_letter_code
_entity_poly.pdbx_strand_id
1 'polypeptide(L)'
;WQLNFHNDNVSWSTINKEINDIPWHTLFNGKNTDTCIKILLSCLLMLCIKLIPRKKPRSKSKIPRERKKLLNRMKMLKREKHRTYSKLKEKMLEKKIHETETMLIHHRKEERRTKEKKVIENMKNNPKVLFDYINKQKIEIQKLAHSKYKMNIFMTKKKFVNCW
;
A
#
# COMPACT_ATOMS: atom_id res chain seq x y z
N TRP A 1 0.61 5.08 18.55
CA TRP A 1 1.87 4.36 18.74
C TRP A 1 1.60 2.86 18.64
N GLN A 2 2.02 2.19 17.56
CA GLN A 2 1.81 0.75 17.44
C GLN A 2 3.18 0.07 17.24
N LEU A 3 3.66 -0.61 18.27
CA LEU A 3 4.84 -1.47 18.21
C LEU A 3 4.49 -2.78 17.50
N ASN A 4 5.45 -3.39 16.81
CA ASN A 4 5.26 -4.65 16.10
C ASN A 4 5.82 -5.82 16.93
N PHE A 5 5.06 -6.29 17.90
CA PHE A 5 5.43 -7.43 18.76
C PHE A 5 5.55 -8.77 18.00
N HIS A 6 4.96 -8.88 16.81
CA HIS A 6 5.02 -10.08 15.97
C HIS A 6 6.09 -10.00 14.89
N ASN A 7 7.09 -9.13 15.05
CA ASN A 7 8.20 -9.09 14.11
C ASN A 7 9.19 -10.20 14.47
N ASP A 8 9.57 -11.02 13.50
CA ASP A 8 10.53 -12.13 13.68
C ASP A 8 11.90 -11.65 14.21
N ASN A 9 12.22 -10.37 14.00
CA ASN A 9 13.45 -9.75 14.47
C ASN A 9 13.39 -9.26 15.94
N VAL A 10 12.34 -9.58 16.70
CA VAL A 10 12.26 -9.23 18.13
C VAL A 10 13.14 -10.18 18.94
N SER A 11 14.24 -9.66 19.48
CA SER A 11 15.12 -10.42 20.37
C SER A 11 14.55 -10.46 21.79
N TRP A 12 13.71 -11.46 22.07
CA TRP A 12 13.13 -11.67 23.41
C TRP A 12 14.19 -11.95 24.48
N SER A 13 15.30 -12.59 24.11
CA SER A 13 16.43 -12.84 25.02
C SER A 13 17.06 -11.54 25.51
N THR A 14 17.26 -10.57 24.63
CA THR A 14 17.78 -9.24 24.98
C THR A 14 16.81 -8.49 25.88
N ILE A 15 15.50 -8.56 25.59
CA ILE A 15 14.47 -7.93 26.42
C ILE A 15 14.47 -8.51 27.84
N ASN A 16 14.50 -9.84 27.97
CA ASN A 16 14.52 -10.51 29.27
C ASN A 16 15.77 -10.15 30.07
N LYS A 17 16.94 -10.05 29.41
CA LYS A 17 18.17 -9.62 30.04
C LYS A 17 18.05 -8.20 30.60
N GLU A 18 17.61 -7.25 29.77
CA GLU A 18 17.43 -5.84 30.20
C GLU A 18 16.38 -5.69 31.31
N ILE A 19 15.34 -6.54 31.35
CA ILE A 19 14.36 -6.56 32.46
C ILE A 19 15.00 -7.04 33.77
N ASN A 20 15.85 -8.06 33.70
CA ASN A 20 16.53 -8.62 34.88
C ASN A 20 17.63 -7.70 35.40
N ASP A 21 18.27 -6.93 34.52
CA ASP A 21 19.33 -5.97 34.88
C ASP A 21 18.78 -4.70 35.57
N ILE A 22 17.46 -4.49 35.60
CA ILE A 22 16.84 -3.36 36.30
C ILE A 22 16.88 -3.58 37.82
N PRO A 23 17.41 -2.62 38.62
CA PRO A 23 17.50 -2.77 40.07
C PRO A 23 16.15 -2.49 40.76
N TRP A 24 15.18 -3.38 40.59
CA TRP A 24 13.80 -3.24 41.07
C TRP A 24 13.70 -2.91 42.56
N HIS A 25 14.55 -3.54 43.38
CA HIS A 25 14.57 -3.31 44.83
C HIS A 25 14.82 -1.85 45.17
N THR A 26 15.77 -1.20 44.50
CA THR A 26 16.07 0.23 44.71
C THR A 26 14.95 1.14 44.20
N LEU A 27 14.31 0.76 43.09
CA LEU A 27 13.25 1.55 42.47
C LEU A 27 11.95 1.52 43.26
N PHE A 28 11.68 0.44 43.99
CA PHE A 28 10.45 0.24 44.76
C PHE A 28 10.59 0.58 46.24
N ASN A 29 11.81 0.71 46.76
CA ASN A 29 12.04 1.00 48.17
C ASN A 29 11.31 2.28 48.63
N GLY A 30 10.54 2.18 49.71
CA GLY A 30 9.80 3.30 50.32
C GLY A 30 8.59 3.81 49.52
N LYS A 31 8.17 3.12 48.45
CA LYS A 31 7.04 3.55 47.61
C LYS A 31 5.80 2.70 47.85
N ASN A 32 4.63 3.31 47.64
CA ASN A 32 3.37 2.59 47.68
C ASN A 32 3.17 1.76 46.38
N THR A 33 2.28 0.79 46.46
CA THR A 33 2.00 -0.16 45.37
C THR A 33 1.62 0.54 44.06
N ASP A 34 0.80 1.59 44.12
CA ASP A 34 0.36 2.35 42.94
C ASP A 34 1.56 3.02 42.23
N THR A 35 2.47 3.64 42.99
CA THR A 35 3.67 4.25 42.43
C THR A 35 4.62 3.19 41.86
N CYS A 36 4.76 2.04 42.51
CA CYS A 36 5.56 0.92 42.00
C CYS A 36 5.03 0.40 40.65
N ILE A 37 3.70 0.25 40.52
CA ILE A 37 3.07 -0.19 39.26
C ILE A 37 3.32 0.85 38.15
N LYS A 38 3.19 2.15 38.44
CA LYS A 38 3.49 3.22 37.47
C LYS A 38 4.95 3.19 37.01
N ILE A 39 5.88 2.94 37.93
CA ILE A 39 7.31 2.80 37.60
C ILE A 39 7.54 1.57 36.72
N LEU A 40 6.98 0.41 37.11
CA LEU A 40 7.09 -0.82 36.35
C LEU A 40 6.59 -0.64 34.90
N LEU A 41 5.37 -0.11 34.75
CA LEU A 41 4.78 0.11 33.43
C LEU A 41 5.58 1.11 32.59
N SER A 42 6.13 2.16 33.19
CA SER A 42 6.95 3.13 32.47
C SER A 42 8.29 2.53 32.02
N CYS A 43 8.97 1.77 32.88
CA CYS A 43 10.18 1.04 32.52
C CYS A 43 9.95 0.03 31.38
N LEU A 44 8.90 -0.79 31.49
CA LEU A 44 8.55 -1.76 30.46
C LEU A 44 8.19 -1.08 29.14
N LEU A 45 7.46 0.03 29.18
CA LEU A 45 7.11 0.79 27.99
C LEU A 45 8.36 1.37 27.31
N MET A 46 9.30 1.92 28.09
CA MET A 46 10.56 2.44 27.58
C MET A 46 11.42 1.36 26.92
N LEU A 47 11.54 0.19 27.54
CA LEU A 47 12.22 -0.97 26.96
C LEU A 47 11.53 -1.42 25.66
N CYS A 48 10.21 -1.51 25.66
CA CYS A 48 9.45 -1.86 24.46
C CYS A 48 9.68 -0.85 23.33
N ILE A 49 9.73 0.46 23.62
CA ILE A 49 9.99 1.50 22.61
C ILE A 49 11.42 1.41 22.05
N LYS A 50 12.40 1.08 22.90
CA LYS A 50 13.82 0.96 22.54
C LYS A 50 14.08 -0.27 21.68
N LEU A 51 13.51 -1.42 22.06
CA LEU A 51 13.89 -2.73 21.52
C LEU A 51 12.91 -3.28 20.48
N ILE A 52 11.64 -2.85 20.51
CA ILE A 52 10.62 -3.42 19.62
C ILE A 52 10.46 -2.52 18.39
N PRO A 53 10.61 -3.08 17.17
CA PRO A 53 10.47 -2.31 15.96
C PRO A 53 9.05 -1.73 15.85
N ARG A 54 8.99 -0.46 15.43
CA ARG A 54 7.71 0.22 15.18
C ARG A 54 7.00 -0.41 13.99
N LYS A 55 5.66 -0.49 14.03
CA LYS A 55 4.89 -0.84 12.83
C LYS A 55 5.17 0.20 11.76
N LYS A 56 5.63 -0.26 10.58
CA LYS A 56 5.74 0.62 9.42
C LYS A 56 4.35 1.15 9.09
N PRO A 57 4.17 2.48 8.91
CA PRO A 57 2.89 3.00 8.50
C PRO A 57 2.53 2.34 7.17
N ARG A 58 1.31 1.77 7.08
CA ARG A 58 0.82 1.23 5.81
C ARG A 58 0.73 2.40 4.83
N SER A 59 1.69 2.50 3.91
CA SER A 59 1.61 3.41 2.77
C SER A 59 0.41 3.01 1.94
N LYS A 60 -0.75 3.61 2.21
CA LYS A 60 -1.88 3.51 1.30
C LYS A 60 -1.44 4.20 0.02
N SER A 61 -1.25 3.43 -1.05
CA SER A 61 -1.15 3.98 -2.40
C SER A 61 -2.42 4.79 -2.66
N LYS A 62 -2.33 6.11 -2.43
CA LYS A 62 -3.49 6.99 -2.53
C LYS A 62 -3.73 7.21 -4.01
N ILE A 63 -4.65 6.43 -4.57
CA ILE A 63 -5.17 6.69 -5.91
C ILE A 63 -5.61 8.16 -5.95
N PRO A 64 -5.13 8.95 -6.92
CA PRO A 64 -5.52 10.35 -7.05
C PRO A 64 -7.03 10.50 -7.05
N ARG A 65 -7.53 11.56 -6.40
CA ARG A 65 -8.97 11.79 -6.22
C ARG A 65 -9.71 11.78 -7.56
N GLU A 66 -9.16 12.45 -8.58
CA GLU A 66 -9.76 12.52 -9.91
C GLU A 66 -9.82 11.16 -10.60
N ARG A 67 -8.75 10.37 -10.54
CA ARG A 67 -8.78 8.98 -11.05
C ARG A 67 -9.83 8.13 -10.34
N LYS A 68 -9.98 8.29 -9.02
CA LYS A 68 -11.00 7.57 -8.25
C LYS A 68 -12.42 7.95 -8.71
N LYS A 69 -12.68 9.24 -8.97
CA LYS A 69 -13.96 9.70 -9.54
C LYS A 69 -14.24 9.06 -10.90
N LEU A 70 -13.26 9.05 -11.80
CA LEU A 70 -13.38 8.44 -13.13
C LEU A 70 -13.64 6.93 -13.06
N LEU A 71 -12.94 6.20 -12.18
CA LEU A 71 -13.17 4.77 -11.96
C LEU A 71 -14.57 4.49 -11.39
N ASN A 72 -15.05 5.32 -10.49
CA ASN A 72 -16.41 5.21 -9.96
C ASN A 72 -17.46 5.50 -11.03
N ARG A 73 -17.27 6.55 -11.84
CA ARG A 73 -18.13 6.87 -12.99
C ARG A 73 -18.19 5.68 -13.96
N MET A 74 -17.03 5.11 -14.30
CA MET A 74 -16.94 3.91 -15.14
C MET A 74 -17.77 2.74 -14.60
N LYS A 75 -17.63 2.47 -13.30
CA LYS A 75 -18.35 1.40 -12.60
C LYS A 75 -19.87 1.63 -12.66
N MET A 76 -20.33 2.87 -12.49
CA MET A 76 -21.75 3.21 -12.56
C MET A 76 -22.29 3.06 -13.99
N LEU A 77 -21.57 3.57 -14.99
CA LEU A 77 -21.98 3.46 -16.40
C LEU A 77 -22.07 2.00 -16.86
N LYS A 78 -21.10 1.15 -16.49
CA LYS A 78 -21.13 -0.29 -16.82
C LYS A 78 -22.32 -1.00 -16.16
N ARG A 79 -22.66 -0.64 -14.92
CA ARG A 79 -23.85 -1.16 -14.23
C ARG A 79 -25.15 -0.71 -14.87
N GLU A 80 -25.23 0.56 -15.27
CA GLU A 80 -26.41 1.10 -15.94
C GLU A 80 -26.60 0.47 -17.32
N LYS A 81 -25.52 0.29 -18.08
CA LYS A 81 -25.54 -0.41 -19.37
C LYS A 81 -26.15 -1.81 -19.22
N HIS A 82 -25.67 -2.58 -18.24
CA HIS A 82 -26.15 -3.94 -18.00
C HIS A 82 -27.65 -4.02 -17.67
N ARG A 83 -28.23 -2.97 -17.07
CA ARG A 83 -29.66 -2.93 -16.71
C ARG A 83 -30.55 -2.35 -17.82
N THR A 84 -29.97 -1.84 -18.90
CA THR A 84 -30.70 -1.12 -19.92
C THR A 84 -31.24 -2.07 -20.99
N TYR A 85 -32.53 -2.01 -21.26
CA TYR A 85 -33.18 -2.78 -22.34
C TYR A 85 -33.25 -2.02 -23.67
N SER A 86 -33.18 -0.68 -23.64
CA SER A 86 -33.24 0.16 -24.84
C SER A 86 -31.91 0.22 -25.58
N LYS A 87 -31.90 -0.21 -26.85
CA LYS A 87 -30.72 -0.15 -27.73
C LYS A 87 -30.16 1.26 -27.91
N LEU A 88 -31.02 2.28 -27.96
CA LEU A 88 -30.59 3.68 -28.08
C LEU A 88 -29.85 4.14 -26.83
N LYS A 89 -30.42 3.86 -25.65
CA LYS A 89 -29.81 4.20 -24.37
C LYS A 89 -28.51 3.41 -24.15
N GLU A 90 -28.45 2.16 -24.58
CA GLU A 90 -27.23 1.35 -24.54
C GLU A 90 -26.09 2.00 -25.35
N LYS A 91 -26.34 2.39 -26.61
CA LYS A 91 -25.34 3.09 -27.45
C LYS A 91 -24.85 4.38 -26.80
N MET A 92 -25.74 5.16 -26.19
CA MET A 92 -25.34 6.37 -25.46
C MET A 92 -24.45 6.06 -24.25
N LEU A 93 -24.75 4.99 -23.51
CA LEU A 93 -23.93 4.55 -22.38
C LEU A 93 -22.56 4.03 -22.83
N GLU A 94 -22.48 3.32 -23.94
CA GLU A 94 -21.20 2.91 -24.55
C GLU A 94 -20.33 4.10 -24.90
N LYS A 95 -20.90 5.14 -25.53
CA LYS A 95 -20.17 6.37 -25.83
C LYS A 95 -19.62 7.01 -24.55
N LYS A 96 -20.43 7.14 -23.49
CA LYS A 96 -20.00 7.68 -22.19
C LYS A 96 -18.92 6.82 -21.52
N ILE A 97 -18.99 5.50 -21.66
CA ILE A 97 -17.96 4.57 -21.19
C ILE A 97 -16.64 4.87 -21.92
N HIS A 98 -16.67 4.92 -23.26
CA HIS A 98 -15.49 5.18 -24.07
C HIS A 98 -14.84 6.55 -23.77
N GLU A 99 -15.65 7.60 -23.61
CA GLU A 99 -15.19 8.92 -23.18
C GLU A 99 -14.47 8.84 -21.82
N THR A 100 -15.06 8.15 -20.85
CA THR A 100 -14.48 7.99 -19.51
C THR A 100 -13.18 7.15 -19.55
N GLU A 101 -13.09 6.15 -20.44
CA GLU A 101 -11.85 5.37 -20.67
C GLU A 101 -10.74 6.26 -21.25
N THR A 102 -11.09 7.11 -22.22
CA THR A 102 -10.17 8.08 -22.82
C THR A 102 -9.63 9.06 -21.77
N MET A 103 -10.50 9.58 -20.89
CA MET A 103 -10.10 10.44 -19.78
C MET A 103 -9.16 9.73 -18.79
N LEU A 104 -9.39 8.45 -18.50
CA LEU A 104 -8.51 7.65 -17.64
C LEU A 104 -7.12 7.46 -18.28
N ILE A 105 -7.06 7.19 -19.58
CA ILE A 105 -5.81 7.06 -20.32
C ILE A 105 -5.05 8.39 -20.30
N HIS A 106 -5.74 9.49 -20.59
CA HIS A 106 -5.16 10.84 -20.57
C HIS A 106 -4.57 11.18 -19.19
N HIS A 107 -5.35 10.97 -18.12
CA HIS A 107 -4.88 11.23 -16.76
C HIS A 107 -3.63 10.40 -16.38
N ARG A 108 -3.53 9.15 -16.86
CA ARG A 108 -2.33 8.33 -16.64
C ARG A 108 -1.13 8.85 -17.42
N LYS A 109 -1.34 9.33 -18.65
CA LYS A 109 -0.28 9.95 -19.47
C LYS A 109 0.24 11.22 -18.82
N GLU A 110 -0.63 12.10 -18.34
CA GLU A 110 -0.25 13.34 -17.65
C GLU A 110 0.56 13.08 -16.37
N GLU A 111 0.16 12.09 -15.57
CA GLU A 111 0.97 11.70 -14.41
C GLU A 111 2.35 11.16 -14.76
N ARG A 112 2.46 10.45 -15.89
CA ARG A 112 3.75 9.98 -16.36
C ARG A 112 4.61 11.15 -16.79
N ARG A 113 4.08 12.05 -17.62
CA ARG A 113 4.75 13.26 -18.10
C ARG A 113 5.24 14.14 -16.94
N THR A 114 4.40 14.37 -15.94
CA THR A 114 4.78 15.17 -14.76
C THR A 114 5.87 14.51 -13.92
N LYS A 115 5.87 13.18 -13.79
CA LYS A 115 6.97 12.44 -13.15
C LYS A 115 8.26 12.53 -13.96
N GLU A 116 8.18 12.37 -15.28
CA GLU A 116 9.34 12.45 -16.17
C GLU A 116 9.98 13.83 -16.13
N LYS A 117 9.19 14.91 -16.18
CA LYS A 117 9.67 16.29 -16.00
C LYS A 117 10.42 16.46 -14.68
N LYS A 118 9.85 15.99 -13.57
CA LYS A 118 10.51 16.03 -12.25
C LYS A 118 11.81 15.24 -12.22
N VAL A 119 11.87 14.10 -12.89
CA VAL A 119 13.11 13.31 -12.98
C VAL A 119 14.17 14.08 -13.76
N ILE A 120 13.82 14.68 -14.90
CA ILE A 120 14.73 15.48 -15.73
C ILE A 120 15.26 16.68 -14.93
N GLU A 121 14.39 17.40 -14.22
CA GLU A 121 14.78 18.53 -13.37
C GLU A 121 15.75 18.11 -12.25
N ASN A 122 15.44 17.00 -11.56
CA ASN A 122 16.26 16.51 -10.46
C ASN A 122 17.55 15.83 -10.90
N MET A 123 17.60 15.28 -12.12
CA MET A 123 18.77 14.60 -12.67
C MET A 123 19.98 15.53 -12.79
N LYS A 124 19.75 16.83 -13.00
CA LYS A 124 20.80 17.85 -13.02
C LYS A 124 21.62 17.87 -11.72
N ASN A 125 20.95 17.70 -10.59
CA ASN A 125 21.56 17.75 -9.26
C ASN A 125 21.93 16.34 -8.74
N ASN A 126 21.20 15.32 -9.17
CA ASN A 126 21.43 13.94 -8.75
C ASN A 126 21.16 12.95 -9.92
N PRO A 127 22.20 12.54 -10.65
CA PRO A 127 22.07 11.60 -11.76
C PRO A 127 21.47 10.24 -11.37
N LYS A 128 21.60 9.81 -10.11
CA LYS A 128 21.06 8.51 -9.63
C LYS A 128 19.54 8.41 -9.77
N VAL A 129 18.83 9.55 -9.73
CA VAL A 129 17.37 9.62 -9.86
C VAL A 129 16.89 9.03 -11.19
N LEU A 130 17.67 9.15 -12.26
CA LEU A 130 17.34 8.54 -13.55
C LEU A 130 17.37 7.01 -13.48
N PHE A 131 18.42 6.44 -12.88
CA PHE A 131 18.56 4.99 -12.73
C PHE A 131 17.43 4.41 -11.87
N ASP A 132 17.08 5.09 -10.78
CA ASP A 132 15.94 4.71 -9.93
C ASP A 132 14.62 4.73 -10.73
N TYR A 133 14.41 5.75 -11.55
CA TYR A 133 13.24 5.84 -12.42
C TYR A 133 13.16 4.69 -13.42
N ILE A 134 14.26 4.39 -14.12
CA ILE A 134 14.34 3.28 -15.09
C ILE A 134 14.10 1.93 -14.40
N ASN A 135 14.75 1.69 -13.26
CA ASN A 135 14.60 0.45 -12.50
C ASN A 135 13.15 0.25 -12.06
N LYS A 136 12.50 1.33 -11.61
CA LYS A 136 11.07 1.31 -11.25
C LYS A 136 10.18 0.96 -12.45
N GLN A 137 10.44 1.51 -13.63
CA GLN A 137 9.70 1.16 -14.85
C GLN A 137 9.87 -0.32 -15.23
N LYS A 138 11.11 -0.85 -15.17
CA LYS A 138 11.38 -2.26 -15.43
C LYS A 138 10.56 -3.18 -14.53
N ILE A 139 10.51 -2.88 -13.23
CA ILE A 139 9.71 -3.63 -12.25
C ILE A 139 8.20 -3.56 -12.60
N GLU A 140 7.68 -2.39 -13.01
CA GLU A 140 6.28 -2.25 -13.41
C GLU A 140 5.95 -3.09 -14.66
N ILE A 141 6.83 -3.09 -15.67
CA ILE A 141 6.68 -3.91 -16.88
C ILE A 141 6.67 -5.40 -16.54
N GLN A 142 7.60 -5.85 -15.69
CA GLN A 142 7.66 -7.26 -15.25
C GLN A 142 6.38 -7.69 -14.50
N LYS A 143 5.82 -6.82 -13.66
CA LYS A 143 4.54 -7.06 -12.96
C LYS A 143 3.37 -7.19 -13.94
N LEU A 144 3.31 -6.33 -14.96
CA LEU A 144 2.28 -6.39 -15.99
C LEU A 144 2.39 -7.69 -16.80
N ALA A 145 3.60 -8.11 -17.16
CA ALA A 145 3.86 -9.37 -17.86
C ALA A 145 3.38 -10.58 -17.02
N HIS A 146 3.75 -10.64 -15.74
CA HIS A 146 3.29 -11.68 -14.82
C HIS A 146 1.76 -11.70 -14.65
N SER A 147 1.12 -10.53 -14.57
CA SER A 147 -0.34 -10.44 -14.47
C SER A 147 -1.03 -10.96 -15.73
N LYS A 148 -0.50 -10.67 -16.93
CA LYS A 148 -1.04 -11.20 -18.19
C LYS A 148 -0.91 -12.72 -18.26
N TYR A 149 0.22 -13.27 -17.84
CA TYR A 149 0.44 -14.72 -17.78
C TYR A 149 -0.57 -15.43 -16.88
N LYS A 150 -0.81 -14.89 -15.66
CA LYS A 150 -1.84 -15.43 -14.74
C LYS A 150 -3.26 -15.35 -15.32
N MET A 151 -3.58 -14.28 -16.05
CA MET A 151 -4.90 -14.11 -16.66
C MET A 151 -5.13 -15.10 -17.80
N ASN A 152 -4.09 -15.39 -18.60
CA ASN A 152 -4.14 -16.41 -19.65
C ASN A 152 -4.37 -17.82 -19.06
N ILE A 153 -3.70 -18.18 -17.97
CA ILE A 153 -3.91 -19.45 -17.26
C ILE A 153 -5.35 -19.58 -16.75
N PHE A 154 -5.91 -18.49 -16.21
CA PHE A 154 -7.29 -18.50 -15.72
C PHE A 154 -8.30 -18.69 -16.86
N MET A 155 -8.06 -18.05 -18.02
CA MET A 155 -8.91 -18.17 -19.21
C MET A 155 -8.84 -19.57 -19.85
N THR A 156 -7.67 -20.21 -19.86
CA THR A 156 -7.54 -21.59 -20.34
C THR A 156 -8.21 -22.60 -19.41
N LYS A 157 -8.12 -22.45 -18.09
CA LYS A 157 -8.86 -23.29 -17.13
C LYS A 157 -10.37 -23.15 -17.25
N LYS A 158 -10.89 -21.95 -17.53
CA LYS A 158 -12.33 -21.71 -17.68
C LYS A 158 -12.93 -22.34 -18.96
N LYS A 159 -12.13 -22.50 -20.02
CA LYS A 159 -12.54 -23.24 -21.23
C LYS A 159 -12.68 -24.74 -20.97
N PHE A 160 -11.86 -25.32 -20.08
CA PHE A 160 -11.95 -26.75 -19.74
C PHE A 160 -13.19 -27.11 -18.90
N VAL A 161 -13.70 -26.17 -18.09
CA VAL A 161 -14.88 -26.40 -17.24
C VAL A 161 -16.20 -26.33 -18.02
N ASN A 162 -16.23 -25.72 -19.21
CA ASN A 162 -17.42 -25.64 -20.06
C ASN A 162 -17.47 -26.76 -21.14
N CYS A 163 -16.59 -27.76 -21.06
CA CYS A 163 -16.56 -28.93 -21.94
C CYS A 163 -16.98 -30.24 -21.23
N TRP A 164 -17.58 -30.14 -20.04
CA TRP A 164 -18.19 -31.25 -19.30
C TRP A 164 -19.61 -30.86 -18.90
#